data_AF-A0A219ANB0-F1
#
_entry.id   AF-A0A219ANB0-F1
#
_cell.length_a   1.000
_cell.length_b   1.000
_cell.length_c   1.000
_cell.angle_alpha   90.00
_cell.angle_beta   90.00
_cell.angle_gamma   90.00
#
_symmetry.space_group_name_H-M   'P 1'
#
loop_
_entity.id
_entity.type
_entity.pdbx_description
1 polymer ?
#
loop_
_entity_poly.entity_id
_entity_poly.type
_entity_poly.pdbx_seq_one_letter_code
_entity_poly.pdbx_strand_id
1 'polypeptide(L)'
;MVKKKIVFLISIILLISISLTTISATDNIDDEEIQTLNNINNLDLNNNEVQRLNSNSSSNNIKNFNSDNNDVQALNNLNDIDSNNIQTLNNADSNNVLKDSEGSFSDLQKLIDLNDDGTINLDKDYTYSPNDNLPEGIVIDGKTLTINGNGHTLNGLKLSRIFNILNSNVRLNDLNFINAYSENEGGAIYSEASTIIPHSLITKEMMEDVFI
;
A
#
# COMPACT_ATOMS: atom_id res chain seq x y z
N MET A 1 49.04 4.71 -31.67
CA MET A 1 47.79 5.12 -30.98
C MET A 1 46.66 4.10 -31.11
N VAL A 2 46.53 3.40 -32.25
CA VAL A 2 45.46 2.40 -32.52
C VAL A 2 45.49 1.19 -31.56
N LYS A 3 46.67 0.67 -31.19
CA LYS A 3 46.81 -0.49 -30.29
C LYS A 3 46.20 -0.27 -28.90
N LYS A 4 46.34 0.94 -28.33
CA LYS A 4 45.76 1.27 -27.01
C LYS A 4 44.23 1.33 -27.04
N LYS A 5 43.65 1.82 -28.14
CA LYS A 5 42.19 1.87 -28.33
C LYS A 5 41.58 0.47 -28.49
N ILE A 6 42.28 -0.43 -29.17
CA ILE A 6 41.85 -1.83 -29.34
C ILE A 6 41.89 -2.60 -28.01
N VAL A 7 42.97 -2.44 -27.22
CA VAL A 7 43.07 -3.08 -25.90
C VAL A 7 41.97 -2.58 -24.96
N PHE A 8 41.71 -1.27 -24.96
CA PHE A 8 40.64 -0.67 -24.17
C PHE A 8 39.23 -1.18 -24.57
N LEU A 9 38.98 -1.34 -25.87
CA LEU A 9 37.72 -1.87 -26.39
C LEU A 9 37.50 -3.34 -25.99
N ILE A 10 38.56 -4.16 -26.05
CA ILE A 10 38.50 -5.58 -25.63
C ILE A 10 38.23 -5.69 -24.13
N SER A 11 38.82 -4.83 -23.30
CA SER A 11 38.55 -4.82 -21.85
C SER A 11 37.09 -4.47 -21.52
N ILE A 12 36.46 -3.56 -22.26
CA ILE A 12 35.05 -3.22 -22.08
C ILE A 12 34.14 -4.39 -22.49
N ILE A 13 34.45 -5.08 -23.58
CA ILE A 13 33.67 -6.25 -24.04
C ILE A 13 33.75 -7.40 -23.03
N LEU A 14 34.91 -7.63 -22.40
CA LEU A 14 35.08 -8.66 -21.37
C LEU A 14 34.30 -8.35 -20.08
N LEU A 15 34.13 -7.07 -19.73
CA LEU A 15 33.35 -6.62 -18.57
C LEU A 15 31.84 -6.84 -18.75
N ILE A 16 31.36 -6.92 -19.99
CA ILE A 16 29.92 -7.10 -20.31
C ILE A 16 29.52 -8.58 -20.33
N SER A 17 30.48 -9.52 -20.41
CA SER A 17 30.22 -10.98 -20.44
C SER A 17 29.93 -11.64 -19.08
N ILE A 18 29.76 -10.88 -18.00
CA ILE A 18 29.34 -11.45 -16.70
C ILE A 18 27.82 -11.26 -16.57
N SER A 19 27.06 -12.12 -17.23
CA SER A 19 25.62 -12.23 -16.94
C SER A 19 25.13 -13.66 -17.16
N LEU A 20 24.28 -14.07 -16.21
CA LEU A 20 23.44 -15.27 -16.14
C LEU A 20 24.11 -16.58 -15.73
N THR A 21 24.23 -16.78 -14.42
CA THR A 21 23.87 -18.07 -13.84
C THR A 21 22.44 -17.95 -13.32
N THR A 22 21.51 -18.70 -13.91
CA THR A 22 20.21 -18.96 -13.28
C THR A 22 20.43 -20.06 -12.26
N ILE A 23 20.19 -19.78 -10.98
CA ILE A 23 20.01 -20.84 -9.98
C ILE A 23 18.54 -21.22 -10.03
N SER A 24 18.21 -22.37 -10.62
CA SER A 24 16.94 -23.03 -10.34
C SER A 24 17.20 -24.05 -9.24
N ALA A 25 16.70 -23.80 -8.03
CA ALA A 25 16.41 -24.90 -7.14
C ALA A 25 15.18 -25.61 -7.70
N THR A 26 15.40 -26.75 -8.36
CA THR A 26 14.32 -27.72 -8.57
C THR A 26 14.21 -28.49 -7.27
N ASP A 27 13.30 -28.09 -6.38
CA ASP A 27 12.86 -29.02 -5.36
C ASP A 27 12.07 -30.12 -6.10
N ASN A 28 12.76 -31.22 -6.28
CA ASN A 28 12.19 -32.49 -6.72
C ASN A 28 11.31 -33.00 -5.58
N ILE A 29 10.04 -32.60 -5.56
CA ILE A 29 9.04 -33.28 -4.74
C ILE A 29 8.53 -34.43 -5.60
N ASP A 30 9.06 -35.60 -5.29
CA ASP A 30 8.64 -36.88 -5.81
C ASP A 30 7.11 -37.05 -5.62
N ASP A 31 6.49 -37.69 -6.62
CA ASP A 31 5.08 -38.05 -6.67
C ASP A 31 4.68 -38.98 -5.50
N GLU A 32 4.25 -38.42 -4.38
CA GLU A 32 3.51 -39.09 -3.28
C GLU A 32 2.86 -37.96 -2.46
N GLU A 33 1.59 -37.58 -2.58
CA GLU A 33 0.41 -38.35 -2.21
C GLU A 33 -0.82 -37.45 -2.51
N ILE A 34 -1.50 -37.67 -3.64
CA ILE A 34 -2.87 -37.18 -3.79
C ILE A 34 -3.74 -38.08 -2.92
N GLN A 35 -4.03 -37.65 -1.69
CA GLN A 35 -5.10 -38.26 -0.90
C GLN A 35 -5.71 -37.38 0.21
N THR A 36 -5.89 -36.08 -0.03
CA THR A 36 -6.63 -35.19 0.89
C THR A 36 -7.92 -34.64 0.31
N LEU A 37 -8.63 -35.44 -0.49
CA LEU A 37 -9.99 -35.15 -0.96
C LEU A 37 -11.04 -36.22 -0.58
N ASN A 38 -10.69 -37.19 0.27
CA ASN A 38 -11.60 -38.28 0.68
C ASN A 38 -12.10 -38.22 2.14
N ASN A 39 -12.03 -37.07 2.81
CA ASN A 39 -12.61 -36.90 4.17
C ASN A 39 -13.84 -35.99 4.21
N ILE A 40 -14.73 -36.09 3.21
CA ILE A 40 -16.10 -35.49 3.27
C ILE A 40 -17.13 -36.47 3.88
N ASN A 41 -16.76 -37.71 4.19
CA ASN A 41 -17.67 -38.66 4.83
C ASN A 41 -17.17 -39.05 6.22
N ASN A 42 -17.33 -38.15 7.20
CA ASN A 42 -17.56 -38.49 8.62
C ASN A 42 -17.85 -37.19 9.39
N LEU A 43 -19.03 -36.62 9.14
CA LEU A 43 -19.63 -35.65 10.05
C LEU A 43 -20.29 -36.45 11.20
N ASP A 44 -19.46 -36.93 12.12
CA ASP A 44 -19.96 -37.45 13.40
C ASP A 44 -20.40 -36.25 14.24
N LEU A 45 -21.70 -35.94 14.19
CA LEU A 45 -22.36 -34.90 14.98
C LEU A 45 -22.35 -35.33 16.46
N ASN A 46 -21.22 -35.10 17.14
CA ASN A 46 -21.13 -35.23 18.58
C ASN A 46 -21.65 -33.94 19.26
N ASN A 47 -22.89 -34.05 19.73
CA ASN A 47 -23.70 -33.03 20.41
C ASN A 47 -23.13 -32.57 21.77
N ASN A 48 -21.97 -31.89 21.88
CA ASN A 48 -21.52 -31.38 23.19
C ASN A 48 -20.53 -30.19 23.23
N GLU A 49 -20.51 -29.28 22.24
CA GLU A 49 -19.73 -28.02 22.36
C GLU A 49 -20.50 -26.71 22.09
N VAL A 50 -21.84 -26.73 22.13
CA VAL A 50 -22.63 -25.48 22.21
C VAL A 50 -22.93 -25.15 23.67
N GLN A 51 -21.90 -24.86 24.46
CA GLN A 51 -22.08 -24.23 25.78
C GLN A 51 -20.81 -23.53 26.31
N ARG A 52 -20.16 -22.69 25.50
CA ARG A 52 -19.15 -21.74 25.99
C ARG A 52 -19.25 -20.35 25.36
N LEU A 53 -20.45 -19.79 25.26
CA LEU A 53 -20.66 -18.34 25.07
C LEU A 53 -21.93 -17.87 25.79
N ASN A 54 -22.06 -18.17 27.08
CA ASN A 54 -23.03 -17.47 27.93
C ASN A 54 -22.41 -17.13 29.28
N SER A 55 -21.71 -16.00 29.32
CA SER A 55 -21.61 -15.13 30.50
C SER A 55 -21.05 -13.79 30.02
N ASN A 56 -21.96 -12.84 29.78
CA ASN A 56 -21.85 -11.38 29.93
C ASN A 56 -22.64 -10.63 28.84
N SER A 57 -23.95 -10.87 28.76
CA SER A 57 -24.89 -9.92 28.16
C SER A 57 -25.49 -9.04 29.26
N SER A 58 -24.95 -7.84 29.43
CA SER A 58 -25.78 -6.70 29.83
C SER A 58 -26.48 -6.17 28.59
N SER A 59 -27.68 -6.69 28.30
CA SER A 59 -28.86 -5.88 27.96
C SER A 59 -30.00 -6.76 27.46
N ASN A 60 -30.99 -6.90 28.33
CA ASN A 60 -32.40 -7.19 28.13
C ASN A 60 -32.90 -7.19 26.67
N ASN A 61 -33.28 -8.38 26.20
CA ASN A 61 -34.50 -8.70 25.43
C ASN A 61 -34.27 -9.86 24.47
N ILE A 62 -33.94 -11.05 24.98
CA ILE A 62 -34.08 -12.29 24.21
C ILE A 62 -35.46 -12.87 24.53
N LYS A 63 -36.41 -12.67 23.61
CA LYS A 63 -37.68 -13.40 23.64
C LYS A 63 -37.38 -14.86 23.37
N ASN A 64 -37.70 -15.69 24.35
CA ASN A 64 -37.71 -17.15 24.29
C ASN A 64 -38.62 -17.62 23.12
N PHE A 65 -38.03 -18.05 22.01
CA PHE A 65 -38.77 -18.77 20.98
C PHE A 65 -38.84 -20.24 21.37
N ASN A 66 -39.86 -20.58 22.15
CA ASN A 66 -40.29 -21.97 22.28
C ASN A 66 -40.96 -22.35 20.96
N SER A 67 -40.38 -23.32 20.25
CA SER A 67 -40.91 -23.85 18.99
C SER A 67 -42.13 -24.72 19.29
N ASP A 68 -43.28 -24.09 19.49
CA ASP A 68 -44.57 -24.77 19.45
C ASP A 68 -45.46 -24.13 18.37
N ASN A 69 -45.33 -24.71 17.18
CA ASN A 69 -46.32 -24.81 16.12
C ASN A 69 -46.70 -23.54 15.31
N ASN A 70 -46.47 -23.70 14.01
CA ASN A 70 -47.12 -23.07 12.85
C ASN A 70 -46.39 -21.89 12.20
N ASP A 71 -45.82 -22.24 11.05
CA ASP A 71 -45.54 -21.44 9.86
C ASP A 71 -46.39 -20.17 9.70
N VAL A 72 -45.80 -19.20 8.98
CA VAL A 72 -46.39 -17.96 8.47
C VAL A 72 -46.26 -16.76 9.43
N GLN A 73 -45.06 -16.15 9.46
CA GLN A 73 -44.92 -14.68 9.60
C GLN A 73 -43.52 -14.09 9.34
N ALA A 74 -42.56 -14.83 8.79
CA ALA A 74 -41.22 -14.31 8.47
C ALA A 74 -41.11 -13.61 7.09
N LEU A 75 -42.19 -13.01 6.58
CA LEU A 75 -42.22 -12.38 5.24
C LEU A 75 -42.59 -10.88 5.25
N ASN A 76 -42.82 -10.27 6.43
CA ASN A 76 -43.33 -8.89 6.50
C ASN A 76 -42.34 -7.84 7.02
N ASN A 77 -41.05 -8.16 7.21
CA ASN A 77 -40.04 -7.21 7.70
C ASN A 77 -38.99 -6.84 6.65
N LEU A 78 -39.39 -6.69 5.37
CA LEU A 78 -38.51 -6.14 4.31
C LEU A 78 -38.63 -4.62 4.14
N ASN A 79 -39.39 -3.92 5.01
CA ASN A 79 -39.62 -2.47 4.89
C ASN A 79 -38.73 -1.59 5.78
N ASP A 80 -37.70 -2.15 6.42
CA ASP A 80 -36.74 -1.41 7.25
C ASP A 80 -35.29 -1.58 6.75
N ILE A 81 -35.11 -1.59 5.43
CA ILE A 81 -33.77 -1.36 4.86
C ILE A 81 -33.54 0.14 4.90
N ASP A 82 -32.90 0.57 5.99
CA ASP A 82 -32.39 1.91 6.18
C ASP A 82 -31.55 2.31 4.96
N SER A 83 -32.01 3.29 4.18
CA SER A 83 -31.38 3.72 2.92
C SER A 83 -29.96 4.30 3.09
N ASN A 84 -29.45 4.32 4.33
CA ASN A 84 -28.10 4.74 4.68
C ASN A 84 -27.07 3.60 4.68
N ASN A 85 -27.49 2.34 4.46
CA ASN A 85 -26.58 1.19 4.40
C ASN A 85 -26.48 0.55 3.00
N ILE A 86 -27.05 1.19 1.97
CA ILE A 86 -26.81 0.87 0.54
C ILE A 86 -25.88 1.95 -0.03
N GLN A 87 -24.71 2.10 0.58
CA GLN A 87 -23.63 2.92 0.02
C GLN A 87 -22.31 2.13 -0.08
N THR A 88 -22.41 0.81 -0.22
CA THR A 88 -21.22 -0.07 -0.20
C THR A 88 -21.10 -0.96 -1.44
N LEU A 89 -21.85 -0.73 -2.54
CA LEU A 89 -21.74 -1.61 -3.71
C LEU A 89 -21.97 -0.95 -5.09
N ASN A 90 -21.80 0.37 -5.24
CA ASN A 90 -21.95 1.06 -6.54
C ASN A 90 -20.69 1.76 -7.06
N ASN A 91 -19.51 1.27 -6.70
CA ASN A 91 -18.27 1.61 -7.42
C ASN A 91 -17.74 0.40 -8.20
N ALA A 92 -18.63 -0.31 -8.90
CA ALA A 92 -18.23 -1.23 -9.95
C ALA A 92 -17.97 -0.42 -11.23
N ASP A 93 -16.88 0.36 -11.21
CA ASP A 93 -16.20 0.71 -12.45
C ASP A 93 -15.28 -0.49 -12.75
N SER A 94 -15.84 -1.48 -13.44
CA SER A 94 -15.28 -2.81 -13.69
C SER A 94 -14.06 -2.82 -14.63
N ASN A 95 -13.23 -1.78 -14.58
CA ASN A 95 -11.93 -1.70 -15.23
C ASN A 95 -10.77 -1.58 -14.23
N ASN A 96 -11.02 -1.60 -12.92
CA ASN A 96 -9.97 -1.67 -11.91
C ASN A 96 -9.48 -3.13 -11.81
N VAL A 97 -8.69 -3.54 -12.80
CA VAL A 97 -7.66 -4.57 -12.64
C VAL A 97 -7.00 -4.27 -11.31
N LEU A 98 -7.14 -5.17 -10.33
CA LEU A 98 -6.55 -5.12 -8.98
C LEU A 98 -5.36 -4.17 -8.92
N LYS A 99 -5.62 -2.87 -8.73
CA LYS A 99 -4.56 -1.92 -8.42
C LYS A 99 -4.09 -2.38 -7.05
N ASP A 100 -2.81 -2.73 -6.96
CA ASP A 100 -2.15 -2.91 -5.67
C ASP A 100 -2.65 -1.79 -4.74
N SER A 101 -3.19 -2.15 -3.59
CA SER A 101 -3.90 -1.20 -2.73
C SER A 101 -3.01 0.02 -2.47
N GLU A 102 -3.41 1.19 -2.98
CA GLU A 102 -2.66 2.43 -2.75
C GLU A 102 -2.61 2.73 -1.24
N GLY A 103 -1.48 3.23 -0.76
CA GLY A 103 -1.32 3.72 0.62
C GLY A 103 -1.78 5.18 0.77
N SER A 104 -2.02 5.61 2.01
CA SER A 104 -2.28 7.03 2.32
C SER A 104 -1.00 7.78 2.69
N PHE A 105 -1.00 9.13 2.66
CA PHE A 105 0.16 9.88 3.14
C PHE A 105 0.43 9.61 4.62
N SER A 106 -0.60 9.35 5.43
CA SER A 106 -0.42 8.92 6.83
C SER A 106 0.31 7.58 6.95
N ASP A 107 0.11 6.66 6.01
CA ASP A 107 0.81 5.37 6.03
C ASP A 107 2.29 5.55 5.70
N LEU A 108 2.61 6.39 4.71
CA LEU A 108 4.00 6.73 4.40
C LEU A 108 4.66 7.54 5.54
N GLN A 109 3.93 8.44 6.20
CA GLN A 109 4.42 9.15 7.39
C GLN A 109 4.79 8.15 8.49
N LYS A 110 3.93 7.18 8.80
CA LYS A 110 4.24 6.14 9.81
C LYS A 110 5.47 5.33 9.43
N LEU A 111 5.62 4.97 8.14
CA LEU A 111 6.80 4.26 7.66
C LEU A 111 8.07 5.09 7.87
N ILE A 112 8.02 6.38 7.58
CA ILE A 112 9.12 7.31 7.81
C ILE A 112 9.43 7.44 9.30
N ASP A 113 8.42 7.62 10.15
CA ASP A 113 8.58 7.81 11.59
C ASP A 113 9.27 6.62 12.23
N LEU A 114 8.85 5.41 11.85
CA LEU A 114 9.37 4.12 12.33
C LEU A 114 10.69 3.68 11.67
N ASN A 115 11.16 4.39 10.64
CA ASN A 115 12.40 4.02 9.96
C ASN A 115 13.64 4.52 10.72
N ASP A 116 14.39 3.55 11.25
CA ASP A 116 15.68 3.77 11.91
C ASP A 116 16.88 3.42 11.01
N ASP A 117 16.65 2.63 9.95
CA ASP A 117 17.69 2.13 9.03
C ASP A 117 18.13 3.19 7.99
N GLY A 118 17.45 4.33 7.92
CA GLY A 118 17.75 5.43 7.01
C GLY A 118 17.46 5.11 5.53
N THR A 119 16.77 4.01 5.23
CA THR A 119 16.34 3.65 3.87
C THR A 119 14.92 3.09 3.88
N ILE A 120 14.10 3.57 2.95
CA ILE A 120 12.75 3.08 2.67
C ILE A 120 12.67 2.71 1.19
N ASN A 121 12.13 1.53 0.89
CA ASN A 121 11.79 1.12 -0.47
C ASN A 121 10.27 1.11 -0.58
N LEU A 122 9.72 1.90 -1.49
CA LEU A 122 8.29 1.88 -1.75
C LEU A 122 7.93 0.62 -2.54
N ASP A 123 6.83 0.01 -2.14
CA ASP A 123 6.23 -1.20 -2.71
C ASP A 123 4.83 -0.94 -3.30
N LYS A 124 4.36 0.31 -3.22
CA LYS A 124 3.05 0.77 -3.68
C LYS A 124 3.05 2.28 -3.91
N ASP A 125 2.03 2.73 -4.62
CA ASP A 125 1.71 4.16 -4.76
C ASP A 125 1.08 4.70 -3.47
N TYR A 126 1.25 5.99 -3.20
CA TYR A 126 0.61 6.67 -2.08
C TYR A 126 -0.17 7.89 -2.54
N THR A 127 -1.41 8.00 -2.10
CA THR A 127 -2.32 9.09 -2.47
C THR A 127 -2.75 9.82 -1.21
N TYR A 128 -2.67 11.16 -1.24
CA TYR A 128 -3.20 12.00 -0.17
C TYR A 128 -4.70 11.77 0.00
N SER A 129 -5.15 11.70 1.24
CA SER A 129 -6.55 11.72 1.63
C SER A 129 -6.80 12.89 2.59
N PRO A 130 -7.96 13.56 2.52
CA PRO A 130 -8.33 14.57 3.52
C PRO A 130 -8.24 14.06 4.98
N ASN A 131 -8.42 12.76 5.20
CA ASN A 131 -8.28 12.14 6.53
C ASN A 131 -6.83 12.08 7.04
N ASP A 132 -5.84 12.32 6.18
CA ASP A 132 -4.44 12.33 6.57
C ASP A 132 -4.11 13.52 7.49
N ASN A 133 -4.85 14.62 7.40
CA ASN A 133 -4.56 15.86 8.13
C ASN A 133 -3.12 16.36 7.94
N LEU A 134 -2.54 16.10 6.75
CA LEU A 134 -1.21 16.52 6.32
C LEU A 134 -1.29 17.51 5.13
N PRO A 135 -1.90 18.71 5.26
CA PRO A 135 -1.98 19.66 4.14
C PRO A 135 -0.61 20.20 3.72
N GLU A 136 0.33 20.29 4.67
CA GLU A 136 1.73 20.70 4.42
C GLU A 136 2.61 19.54 3.92
N GLY A 137 2.03 18.36 3.71
CA GLY A 137 2.71 17.16 3.23
C GLY A 137 3.33 16.29 4.32
N ILE A 138 3.97 15.22 3.88
CA ILE A 138 4.67 14.24 4.71
C ILE A 138 5.93 14.89 5.29
N VAL A 139 6.05 14.89 6.61
CA VAL A 139 7.11 15.56 7.36
C VAL A 139 8.33 14.65 7.52
N ILE A 140 9.50 15.17 7.15
CA ILE A 140 10.80 14.55 7.42
C ILE A 140 11.65 15.59 8.17
N ASP A 141 11.78 15.46 9.48
CA ASP A 141 12.54 16.40 10.32
C ASP A 141 13.71 15.73 11.03
N GLY A 142 14.91 16.31 10.90
CA GLY A 142 16.12 15.85 11.58
C GLY A 142 16.63 14.46 11.15
N LYS A 143 16.27 13.96 9.95
CA LYS A 143 16.61 12.60 9.50
C LYS A 143 17.64 12.60 8.37
N THR A 144 18.49 11.56 8.34
CA THR A 144 19.21 11.15 7.13
C THR A 144 18.48 9.96 6.53
N LEU A 145 17.85 10.14 5.36
CA LEU A 145 16.91 9.17 4.80
C LEU A 145 17.06 9.04 3.29
N THR A 146 17.08 7.80 2.79
CA THR A 146 16.94 7.49 1.38
C THR A 146 15.57 6.88 1.13
N ILE A 147 14.77 7.47 0.24
CA ILE A 147 13.51 6.90 -0.24
C ILE A 147 13.73 6.44 -1.68
N ASN A 148 13.64 5.13 -1.89
CA ASN A 148 13.64 4.52 -3.21
C ASN A 148 12.19 4.31 -3.64
N GLY A 149 11.74 5.10 -4.61
CA GLY A 149 10.40 5.06 -5.15
C GLY A 149 10.12 3.85 -6.03
N ASN A 150 11.14 3.24 -6.66
CA ASN A 150 10.98 2.08 -7.55
C ASN A 150 9.92 2.30 -8.65
N GLY A 151 9.73 3.54 -9.09
CA GLY A 151 8.73 3.94 -10.09
C GLY A 151 7.34 4.25 -9.52
N HIS A 152 7.16 4.15 -8.20
CA HIS A 152 5.87 4.43 -7.56
C HIS A 152 5.53 5.92 -7.53
N THR A 153 4.23 6.17 -7.46
CA THR A 153 3.64 7.50 -7.53
C THR A 153 3.20 8.00 -6.17
N LEU A 154 3.55 9.26 -5.86
CA LEU A 154 2.98 10.02 -4.76
C LEU A 154 2.05 11.10 -5.32
N ASN A 155 0.77 11.05 -4.94
CA ASN A 155 -0.29 11.87 -5.50
C ASN A 155 -0.91 12.80 -4.45
N GLY A 156 -0.66 14.11 -4.56
CA GLY A 156 -1.19 15.12 -3.62
C GLY A 156 -2.65 15.51 -3.84
N LEU A 157 -3.33 14.96 -4.86
CA LEU A 157 -4.73 15.26 -5.25
C LEU A 157 -5.09 16.74 -5.47
N LYS A 158 -4.09 17.60 -5.66
CA LYS A 158 -4.17 19.07 -5.72
C LYS A 158 -4.66 19.67 -4.40
N LEU A 159 -4.44 18.97 -3.30
CA LEU A 159 -4.91 19.34 -1.95
C LEU A 159 -3.78 19.42 -0.92
N SER A 160 -2.61 18.85 -1.23
CA SER A 160 -1.50 18.78 -0.28
C SER A 160 -0.15 18.81 -0.98
N ARG A 161 0.85 19.35 -0.28
CA ARG A 161 2.25 19.17 -0.61
C ARG A 161 2.62 17.70 -0.44
N ILE A 162 3.60 17.19 -1.17
CA ILE A 162 4.02 15.79 -0.99
C ILE A 162 4.98 15.66 0.19
N PHE A 163 6.09 16.40 0.18
CA PHE A 163 7.09 16.34 1.25
C PHE A 163 7.39 17.71 1.86
N ASN A 164 7.44 17.77 3.18
CA ASN A 164 7.96 18.87 3.99
C ASN A 164 9.23 18.42 4.71
N ILE A 165 10.39 18.85 4.18
CA ILE A 165 11.69 18.34 4.61
C ILE A 165 12.42 19.42 5.41
N LEU A 166 12.63 19.16 6.70
CA LEU A 166 13.20 20.10 7.66
C LEU A 166 14.49 19.52 8.25
N ASN A 167 15.56 20.32 8.32
CA ASN A 167 16.81 19.95 9.00
C ASN A 167 17.37 18.56 8.65
N SER A 168 17.20 18.11 7.40
CA SER A 168 17.39 16.71 7.01
C SER A 168 18.34 16.54 5.82
N ASN A 169 18.86 15.32 5.66
CA ASN A 169 19.62 14.91 4.48
C ASN A 169 18.84 13.79 3.78
N VAL A 170 18.12 14.15 2.72
CA VAL A 170 17.18 13.25 2.06
C VAL A 170 17.60 12.97 0.63
N ARG A 171 17.58 11.69 0.25
CA ARG A 171 17.76 11.24 -1.12
C ARG A 171 16.46 10.63 -1.64
N LEU A 172 15.95 11.18 -2.74
CA LEU A 172 14.69 10.78 -3.38
C LEU A 172 15.00 10.18 -4.75
N ASN A 173 14.92 8.85 -4.85
CA ASN A 173 15.27 8.10 -6.07
C ASN A 173 13.99 7.55 -6.74
N ASP A 174 13.85 7.72 -8.05
CA ASP A 174 12.82 7.03 -8.86
C ASP A 174 11.38 7.13 -8.33
N LEU A 175 10.98 8.33 -7.88
CA LEU A 175 9.61 8.68 -7.49
C LEU A 175 8.90 9.46 -8.59
N ASN A 176 7.59 9.26 -8.72
CA ASN A 176 6.72 10.10 -9.53
C ASN A 176 5.88 11.00 -8.61
N PHE A 177 6.04 12.32 -8.74
CA PHE A 177 5.23 13.30 -8.01
C PHE A 177 4.13 13.84 -8.91
N ILE A 178 2.86 13.70 -8.51
CA ILE A 178 1.72 14.21 -9.28
C ILE A 178 0.74 14.97 -8.41
N ASN A 179 0.04 15.93 -9.02
CA ASN A 179 -1.04 16.70 -8.39
C ASN A 179 -0.67 17.24 -7.00
N ALA A 180 0.55 17.70 -6.79
CA ALA A 180 0.89 18.32 -5.52
C ALA A 180 0.38 19.77 -5.49
N TYR A 181 0.08 20.30 -4.30
CA TYR A 181 -0.42 21.67 -4.13
C TYR A 181 -0.01 22.27 -2.80
N SER A 182 0.40 23.54 -2.82
CA SER A 182 0.66 24.37 -1.65
C SER A 182 0.17 25.79 -1.98
N GLU A 183 -0.39 26.51 -1.01
CA GLU A 183 -0.69 27.94 -1.16
C GLU A 183 0.57 28.82 -1.03
N ASN A 184 1.63 28.26 -0.46
CA ASN A 184 2.93 28.91 -0.26
C ASN A 184 3.98 28.31 -1.23
N GLU A 185 5.24 28.27 -0.83
CA GLU A 185 6.31 27.68 -1.61
C GLU A 185 6.26 26.13 -1.64
N GLY A 186 6.87 25.58 -2.69
CA GLY A 186 7.16 24.15 -2.81
C GLY A 186 5.92 23.28 -2.95
N GLY A 187 5.34 23.23 -4.15
CA GLY A 187 4.11 22.48 -4.40
C GLY A 187 4.27 20.98 -4.15
N ALA A 188 5.33 20.35 -4.69
CA ALA A 188 5.65 18.94 -4.39
C ALA A 188 6.52 18.81 -3.15
N ILE A 189 7.61 19.56 -3.10
CA ILE A 189 8.60 19.45 -2.05
C ILE A 189 8.91 20.85 -1.55
N TYR A 190 8.82 21.02 -0.24
CA TYR A 190 9.37 22.15 0.49
C TYR A 190 10.56 21.66 1.30
N SER A 191 11.61 22.48 1.37
CA SER A 191 12.81 22.12 2.10
C SER A 191 13.41 23.30 2.84
N GLU A 192 13.59 23.16 4.14
CA GLU A 192 14.25 24.16 4.98
C GLU A 192 15.48 23.53 5.65
N ALA A 193 16.61 24.24 5.61
CA ALA A 193 17.88 23.83 6.22
C ALA A 193 18.28 22.37 5.88
N SER A 194 17.90 21.90 4.69
CA SER A 194 17.99 20.50 4.28
C SER A 194 18.80 20.34 3.00
N THR A 195 19.41 19.17 2.82
CA THR A 195 20.02 18.77 1.54
C THR A 195 19.13 17.74 0.87
N ILE A 196 18.70 18.02 -0.35
CA ILE A 196 17.95 17.09 -1.19
C ILE A 196 18.81 16.67 -2.37
N ILE A 197 18.92 15.36 -2.59
CA ILE A 197 19.57 14.79 -3.78
C ILE A 197 18.46 14.15 -4.65
N PRO A 198 17.91 14.87 -5.63
CA PRO A 198 16.86 14.34 -6.49
C PRO A 198 17.45 13.50 -7.62
N HIS A 199 17.00 12.26 -7.73
CA HIS A 199 17.18 11.41 -8.92
C HIS A 199 15.82 10.94 -9.49
N SER A 200 14.76 11.69 -9.19
CA SER A 200 13.36 11.37 -9.53
C SER A 200 12.84 12.24 -10.66
N LEU A 201 11.88 11.74 -11.45
CA LEU A 201 11.30 12.45 -12.60
C LEU A 201 10.20 13.41 -12.11
N ILE A 202 10.46 14.72 -12.20
CA ILE A 202 9.45 15.74 -11.94
C ILE A 202 8.74 16.02 -13.26
N THR A 203 7.55 15.46 -13.46
CA THR A 203 6.81 15.65 -14.73
C THR A 203 6.21 17.05 -14.82
N LYS A 204 6.35 17.63 -16.02
CA LYS A 204 6.14 19.02 -16.47
C LYS A 204 4.76 19.65 -16.20
N GLU A 205 3.82 18.98 -15.54
CA GLU A 205 2.52 19.59 -15.17
C GLU A 205 2.58 20.42 -13.88
N MET A 206 3.75 20.51 -13.24
CA MET A 206 3.97 21.35 -12.06
C MET A 206 4.45 22.74 -12.50
N MET A 207 3.51 23.62 -12.84
CA MET A 207 3.82 25.01 -13.19
C MET A 207 4.31 25.76 -11.93
N GLU A 208 5.59 26.14 -12.00
CA GLU A 208 6.31 27.22 -11.31
C GLU A 208 7.14 26.92 -10.04
N ASP A 209 6.68 26.26 -8.97
CA ASP A 209 7.46 26.27 -7.72
C ASP A 209 7.87 24.87 -7.23
N VAL A 210 8.80 24.24 -7.94
CA VAL A 210 9.34 22.91 -7.60
C VAL A 210 10.40 22.97 -6.50
N PHE A 211 11.05 24.13 -6.29
CA PHE A 211 12.00 24.35 -5.19
C PHE A 211 12.04 25.83 -4.83
N ILE A 212 11.75 26.16 -3.57
CA ILE A 212 12.26 27.36 -2.88
C ILE A 212 12.70 26.90 -1.49
#